data_AF-A0A2V8RNX8-F1
#
_entry.id   AF-A0A2V8RNX8-F1
#
_cell.length_a   1.000
_cell.length_b   1.000
_cell.length_c   1.000
_cell.angle_alpha   90.00
_cell.angle_beta   90.00
_cell.angle_gamma   90.00
#
_symmetry.space_group_name_H-M   'P 1'
#
loop_
_entity.id
_entity.type
_entity.pdbx_description
1 polymer ?
#
loop_
_entity_poly.entity_id
_entity_poly.type
_entity_poly.pdbx_seq_one_letter_code
_entity_poly.pdbx_strand_id
1 'polypeptide(L)'
;PAHAVTLGNFSMDKTEVTNKEYGQFVRESNHAPPEHWGGIKPPVGQELLPVANVSYEDAVAFAEWRSKRDGVTYRLPTEEEWEYAARNGDKDNLYPWGNTWQAGRAATQESGVGATQPVGTYAQGIDRWGVEDLVGNVWEWTSSKASLYKGNRIGS
;
A
#
# COMPACT_ATOMS: atom_id res chain seq x y z
N PRO A 1 19.46 7.98 -10.34
CA PRO A 1 20.05 6.99 -11.27
C PRO A 1 19.44 5.62 -11.02
N ALA A 2 19.15 4.85 -12.07
CA ALA A 2 18.78 3.44 -11.91
C ALA A 2 19.95 2.70 -11.24
N HIS A 3 19.65 1.87 -10.24
CA HIS A 3 20.64 1.06 -9.55
C HIS A 3 20.12 -0.37 -9.44
N ALA A 4 21.00 -1.35 -9.61
CA ALA A 4 20.63 -2.75 -9.52
C ALA A 4 20.48 -3.15 -8.05
N VAL A 5 19.30 -3.67 -7.70
CA VAL A 5 19.00 -4.19 -6.37
C VAL A 5 18.70 -5.69 -6.50
N THR A 6 19.30 -6.49 -5.62
CA THR A 6 18.97 -7.92 -5.52
C THR A 6 18.00 -8.09 -4.37
N LEU A 7 16.77 -8.52 -4.67
CA LEU A 7 15.75 -8.83 -3.67
C LEU A 7 15.81 -10.31 -3.32
N GLY A 8 15.69 -10.64 -2.03
CA GLY A 8 15.42 -12.01 -1.59
C GLY A 8 13.98 -12.42 -1.91
N ASN A 9 13.62 -13.67 -1.61
CA ASN A 9 12.21 -14.08 -1.67
C ASN A 9 11.42 -13.34 -0.58
N PHE A 10 10.30 -12.73 -0.96
CA PHE A 10 9.37 -12.07 -0.05
C PHE A 10 7.92 -12.38 -0.42
N SER A 11 7.00 -12.04 0.47
CA SER A 11 5.56 -12.03 0.22
C SER A 11 5.01 -10.67 0.59
N MET A 12 4.00 -10.22 -0.15
CA MET A 12 3.32 -8.94 0.04
C MET A 12 1.83 -9.22 0.24
N ASP A 13 1.14 -8.37 0.99
CA ASP A 13 -0.32 -8.45 1.05
C ASP A 13 -0.90 -8.26 -0.35
N LYS A 14 -2.01 -8.95 -0.62
CA LYS A 14 -2.66 -8.92 -1.93
C LYS A 14 -3.21 -7.53 -2.28
N THR A 15 -3.66 -6.81 -1.26
CA THR A 15 -4.25 -5.47 -1.33
C THR A 15 -3.77 -4.66 -0.13
N GLU A 16 -4.12 -3.39 -0.06
CA GLU A 16 -3.89 -2.58 1.13
C GLU A 16 -4.65 -3.13 2.34
N VAL A 17 -4.17 -2.77 3.53
CA VAL A 17 -4.84 -3.10 4.79
C VAL A 17 -6.19 -2.38 4.86
N THR A 18 -7.25 -3.15 5.07
CA THR A 18 -8.61 -2.59 5.15
C THR A 18 -8.90 -1.94 6.50
N ASN A 19 -9.86 -1.02 6.53
CA ASN A 19 -10.39 -0.48 7.79
C ASN A 19 -10.90 -1.60 8.72
N LYS A 20 -11.48 -2.68 8.18
CA LYS A 20 -11.93 -3.83 8.97
C LYS A 20 -10.79 -4.51 9.72
N GLU A 21 -9.67 -4.76 9.04
CA GLU A 21 -8.48 -5.39 9.63
C GLU A 21 -7.83 -4.46 10.66
N TYR A 22 -7.66 -3.18 10.32
CA TYR A 22 -7.14 -2.20 11.27
C TYR A 22 -8.06 -2.04 12.49
N GLY A 23 -9.38 -2.18 12.30
CA GLY A 23 -10.35 -2.14 13.38
C GLY A 23 -10.28 -3.35 14.32
N GLN A 24 -9.75 -4.49 13.86
CA GLN A 24 -9.41 -5.61 14.74
C GLN A 24 -8.18 -5.28 15.57
N PHE A 25 -7.13 -4.73 14.94
CA PHE A 25 -5.94 -4.26 15.63
C PHE A 25 -6.30 -3.29 16.76
N VAL A 26 -7.00 -2.19 16.46
CA VAL A 26 -7.46 -1.20 17.45
C VAL A 26 -8.17 -1.85 18.64
N ARG A 27 -9.06 -2.81 18.38
CA ARG A 27 -9.84 -3.49 19.43
C ARG A 27 -8.98 -4.39 20.31
N GLU A 28 -8.05 -5.14 19.71
CA GLU A 28 -7.31 -6.19 20.39
C GLU A 28 -6.02 -5.68 21.06
N SER A 29 -5.43 -4.61 20.53
CA SER A 29 -4.23 -3.99 21.10
C SER A 29 -4.52 -2.75 21.96
N ASN A 30 -5.77 -2.27 21.96
CA ASN A 30 -6.18 -1.00 22.56
C ASN A 30 -5.41 0.21 21.96
N HIS A 31 -5.00 0.09 20.69
CA HIS A 31 -4.34 1.16 19.95
C HIS A 31 -5.31 2.28 19.57
N ALA A 32 -4.80 3.48 19.34
CA ALA A 32 -5.64 4.61 18.95
C ALA A 32 -6.25 4.38 17.55
N PRO A 33 -7.56 4.60 17.36
CA PRO A 33 -8.16 4.57 16.03
C PRO A 33 -7.69 5.79 15.20
N PRO A 34 -7.73 5.71 13.86
CA PRO A 34 -7.50 6.87 13.01
C PRO A 34 -8.50 8.00 13.35
N GLU A 35 -8.02 9.24 13.41
CA GLU A 35 -8.82 10.38 13.87
C GLU A 35 -10.14 10.55 13.10
N HIS A 36 -10.08 10.32 11.78
CA HIS A 36 -11.23 10.46 10.88
C HIS A 36 -12.35 9.42 11.11
N TRP A 37 -12.13 8.37 11.91
CA TRP A 37 -13.18 7.40 12.23
C TRP A 37 -14.23 7.97 13.19
N GLY A 38 -13.89 9.01 13.97
CA GLY A 38 -14.80 9.59 14.96
C GLY A 38 -15.17 8.63 16.11
N GLY A 39 -14.46 7.51 16.26
CA GLY A 39 -14.70 6.49 17.28
C GLY A 39 -13.76 5.29 17.13
N ILE A 40 -13.97 4.26 17.97
CA ILE A 40 -13.12 3.05 18.02
C ILE A 40 -13.45 1.99 16.95
N LYS A 41 -14.41 2.27 16.06
CA LYS A 41 -14.83 1.37 15.00
C LYS A 41 -14.69 2.08 13.66
N PRO A 42 -14.39 1.33 12.58
CA PRO A 42 -14.49 1.84 11.22
C PRO A 42 -15.83 2.53 10.96
N PRO A 43 -15.87 3.58 10.13
CA PRO A 43 -17.12 4.13 9.63
C PRO A 43 -17.95 3.04 8.94
N VAL A 44 -19.25 3.02 9.21
CA VAL A 44 -20.17 2.03 8.65
C VAL A 44 -20.19 2.13 7.12
N GLY A 45 -20.03 1.01 6.43
CA GLY A 45 -19.98 0.94 4.97
C GLY A 45 -18.60 1.25 4.37
N GLN A 46 -17.60 1.52 5.19
CA GLN A 46 -16.22 1.79 4.76
C GLN A 46 -15.24 0.68 5.20
N GLU A 47 -15.74 -0.46 5.64
CA GLU A 47 -14.94 -1.55 6.21
C GLU A 47 -13.94 -2.13 5.22
N LEU A 48 -14.27 -2.12 3.92
CA LEU A 48 -13.42 -2.60 2.83
C LEU A 48 -12.58 -1.50 2.18
N LEU A 49 -12.75 -0.23 2.59
CA LEU A 49 -11.84 0.83 2.14
C LEU A 49 -10.46 0.62 2.79
N PRO A 50 -9.37 0.99 2.11
CA PRO A 50 -8.05 0.99 2.72
C PRO A 50 -8.04 1.91 3.95
N VAL A 51 -7.32 1.51 4.99
CA VAL A 51 -7.07 2.40 6.12
C VAL A 51 -6.18 3.55 5.66
N ALA A 52 -6.60 4.77 5.96
CA ALA A 52 -5.88 5.99 5.59
C ALA A 52 -5.58 6.84 6.83
N ASN A 53 -4.73 7.87 6.67
CA ASN A 53 -4.35 8.80 7.75
C ASN A 53 -3.81 8.11 9.01
N VAL A 54 -2.99 7.08 8.81
CA VAL A 54 -2.22 6.41 9.87
C VAL A 54 -0.75 6.86 9.79
N SER A 55 -0.11 7.00 10.94
CA SER A 55 1.32 7.32 10.99
C SER A 55 2.17 6.12 10.56
N TYR A 56 3.46 6.36 10.30
CA TYR A 56 4.42 5.28 10.05
C TYR A 56 4.50 4.35 11.27
N GLU A 57 4.51 4.91 12.48
CA GLU A 57 4.55 4.19 13.74
C GLU A 57 3.32 3.29 13.91
N ASP A 58 2.14 3.77 13.52
CA ASP A 58 0.91 2.99 13.52
C ASP A 58 1.00 1.80 12.55
N ALA A 59 1.54 2.02 11.35
CA ALA A 59 1.70 0.98 10.34
C ALA A 59 2.69 -0.10 10.79
N VAL A 60 3.79 0.29 11.46
CA VAL A 60 4.74 -0.64 12.09
C VAL A 60 4.07 -1.42 13.23
N ALA A 61 3.35 -0.72 14.12
CA ALA A 61 2.66 -1.36 15.25
C ALA A 61 1.60 -2.37 14.78
N PHE A 62 0.87 -2.05 13.71
CA PHE A 62 -0.07 -2.97 13.07
C PHE A 62 0.66 -4.22 12.55
N ALA A 63 1.77 -4.06 11.82
CA ALA A 63 2.54 -5.18 11.30
C ALA A 63 3.09 -6.07 12.43
N GLU A 64 3.60 -5.47 13.51
CA GLU A 64 4.06 -6.21 14.69
C GLU A 64 2.94 -6.97 15.39
N TRP A 65 1.77 -6.35 15.56
CA TRP A 65 0.60 -6.98 16.14
C TRP A 65 0.12 -8.15 15.28
N ARG A 66 -0.02 -7.96 13.98
CA ARG A 66 -0.43 -9.01 13.04
C ARG A 66 0.58 -10.15 13.05
N SER A 67 1.86 -9.84 13.19
CA SER A 67 2.91 -10.85 13.31
C SER A 67 2.73 -11.76 14.52
N LYS A 68 2.42 -11.17 15.67
CA LYS A 68 2.13 -11.92 16.89
C LYS A 68 0.85 -12.74 16.77
N ARG A 69 -0.19 -12.19 16.13
CA ARG A 69 -1.49 -12.84 15.94
C ARG A 69 -1.39 -14.08 15.05
N ASP A 70 -0.72 -13.95 13.92
CA ASP A 70 -0.70 -14.98 12.87
C ASP A 70 0.51 -15.93 12.98
N GLY A 71 1.49 -15.61 13.83
CA GLY A 71 2.70 -16.40 14.02
C GLY A 71 3.68 -16.31 12.83
N VAL A 72 3.58 -15.26 12.03
CA VAL A 72 4.39 -15.00 10.83
C VAL A 72 5.00 -13.61 10.95
N THR A 73 6.20 -13.36 10.43
CA THR A 73 6.77 -12.01 10.45
C THR A 73 6.19 -11.15 9.32
N TYR A 74 5.36 -10.17 9.67
CA TYR A 74 4.95 -9.06 8.83
C TYR A 74 5.84 -7.84 9.09
N ARG A 75 6.08 -7.06 8.04
CA ARG A 75 6.75 -5.76 8.10
C ARG A 75 6.29 -4.90 6.93
N LEU A 76 6.58 -3.62 6.98
CA LEU A 76 6.44 -2.76 5.81
C LEU A 76 7.40 -3.22 4.70
N PRO A 77 7.00 -3.14 3.43
CA PRO A 77 7.89 -3.42 2.31
C PRO A 77 8.97 -2.35 2.24
N THR A 78 10.12 -2.70 1.66
CA THR A 78 11.11 -1.69 1.23
C THR A 78 10.60 -0.94 -0.01
N GLU A 79 11.21 0.20 -0.35
CA GLU A 79 10.82 0.95 -1.57
C GLU A 79 11.08 0.09 -2.81
N GLU A 80 12.16 -0.67 -2.78
CA GLU A 80 12.60 -1.57 -3.84
C GLU A 80 11.67 -2.78 -4.02
N GLU A 81 11.19 -3.38 -2.91
CA GLU A 81 10.19 -4.46 -2.97
C GLU A 81 8.84 -3.95 -3.51
N TRP A 82 8.44 -2.76 -3.08
CA TRP A 82 7.21 -2.12 -3.55
C TRP A 82 7.31 -1.78 -5.04
N GLU A 83 8.39 -1.14 -5.47
CA GLU A 83 8.61 -0.80 -6.88
C GLU A 83 8.72 -2.05 -7.76
N TYR A 84 9.35 -3.11 -7.28
CA TYR A 84 9.43 -4.38 -8.01
C TYR A 84 8.04 -4.98 -8.28
N ALA A 85 7.15 -4.97 -7.27
CA ALA A 85 5.77 -5.40 -7.43
C ALA A 85 4.99 -4.46 -8.36
N ALA A 86 5.06 -3.15 -8.13
CA ALA A 86 4.38 -2.12 -8.93
C ALA A 86 4.80 -2.11 -10.41
N ARG A 87 6.02 -2.54 -10.72
CA ARG A 87 6.51 -2.70 -12.11
C ARG A 87 6.33 -4.11 -12.67
N ASN A 88 5.68 -5.01 -11.96
CA ASN A 88 5.45 -6.39 -12.40
C ASN A 88 6.77 -7.15 -12.72
N GLY A 89 7.84 -6.80 -12.00
CA GLY A 89 9.19 -7.36 -12.17
C GLY A 89 9.98 -6.87 -13.37
N ASP A 90 9.45 -5.93 -14.15
CA ASP A 90 10.13 -5.39 -15.32
C ASP A 90 10.66 -3.98 -15.04
N LYS A 91 11.94 -3.75 -15.30
CA LYS A 91 12.57 -2.43 -15.12
C LYS A 91 11.96 -1.34 -16.03
N ASP A 92 11.33 -1.73 -17.13
CA ASP A 92 10.83 -0.82 -18.15
C ASP A 92 9.33 -0.56 -18.02
N ASN A 93 8.63 -1.23 -17.10
CA ASN A 93 7.20 -1.03 -16.87
C ASN A 93 6.94 0.22 -16.02
N LEU A 94 6.01 1.08 -16.46
CA LEU A 94 5.51 2.22 -15.69
C LEU A 94 4.34 1.85 -14.76
N TYR A 95 3.57 0.82 -15.11
CA TYR A 95 2.44 0.30 -14.36
C TYR A 95 2.52 -1.23 -14.30
N PRO A 96 1.79 -1.91 -13.39
CA PRO A 96 1.75 -3.37 -13.34
C PRO A 96 1.30 -4.01 -14.67
N TRP A 97 0.47 -3.30 -15.43
CA TRP A 97 -0.08 -3.72 -16.72
C TRP A 97 0.67 -3.15 -17.95
N GLY A 98 1.86 -2.58 -17.76
CA GLY A 98 2.73 -2.11 -18.84
C GLY A 98 2.95 -0.60 -18.84
N ASN A 99 3.23 -0.04 -20.03
CA ASN A 99 3.74 1.34 -20.17
C ASN A 99 2.70 2.40 -20.52
N THR A 100 1.47 1.98 -20.75
CA THR A 100 0.40 2.89 -21.15
C THR A 100 -0.65 2.92 -20.05
N TRP A 101 -1.04 4.13 -19.64
CA TRP A 101 -2.15 4.34 -18.73
C TRP A 101 -3.43 3.69 -19.29
N GLN A 102 -4.16 2.99 -18.43
CA GLN A 102 -5.45 2.39 -18.78
C GLN A 102 -6.46 2.73 -17.68
N ALA A 103 -7.46 3.52 -18.05
CA ALA A 103 -8.59 3.82 -17.16
C ALA A 103 -9.31 2.52 -16.76
N GLY A 104 -9.76 2.43 -15.51
CA GLY A 104 -10.41 1.23 -14.99
C GLY A 104 -9.46 0.16 -14.48
N ARG A 105 -8.17 0.46 -14.29
CA ARG A 105 -7.18 -0.43 -13.65
C ARG A 105 -6.58 0.11 -12.36
N ALA A 106 -6.94 1.33 -11.95
CA ALA A 106 -6.46 1.95 -10.74
C ALA A 106 -7.44 3.03 -10.26
N ALA A 107 -7.53 3.19 -8.93
CA ALA A 107 -8.30 4.24 -8.28
C ALA A 107 -7.48 5.54 -8.22
N THR A 108 -7.39 6.30 -9.31
CA THR A 108 -6.67 7.58 -9.32
C THR A 108 -7.58 8.76 -9.62
N GLN A 109 -7.11 9.98 -9.38
CA GLN A 109 -7.84 11.19 -9.75
C GLN A 109 -8.13 11.23 -11.27
N GLU A 110 -7.21 10.72 -12.09
CA GLU A 110 -7.33 10.58 -13.55
C GLU A 110 -8.36 9.53 -13.97
N SER A 111 -8.70 8.58 -13.09
CA SER A 111 -9.79 7.62 -13.32
C SER A 111 -11.19 8.21 -13.08
N GLY A 112 -11.27 9.49 -12.67
CA GLY A 112 -12.51 10.18 -12.35
C GLY A 112 -13.06 9.85 -10.96
N VAL A 113 -12.31 9.08 -10.18
CA VAL A 113 -12.67 8.68 -8.83
C VAL A 113 -12.02 9.63 -7.83
N GLY A 114 -12.83 10.50 -7.22
CA GLY A 114 -12.39 11.51 -6.25
C GLY A 114 -12.31 11.02 -4.80
N ALA A 115 -12.33 9.71 -4.56
CA ALA A 115 -12.34 9.09 -3.24
C ALA A 115 -11.68 7.69 -3.28
N THR A 116 -11.26 7.17 -2.13
CA THR A 116 -10.79 5.78 -2.00
C THR A 116 -11.88 4.80 -2.44
N GLN A 117 -11.47 3.65 -2.97
CA GLN A 117 -12.37 2.56 -3.37
C GLN A 117 -12.14 1.34 -2.48
N PRO A 118 -13.13 0.44 -2.35
CA PRO A 118 -12.92 -0.82 -1.68
C PRO A 118 -11.74 -1.56 -2.32
N VAL A 119 -10.89 -2.16 -1.48
CA VAL A 119 -9.76 -2.95 -1.98
C VAL A 119 -10.22 -4.04 -2.94
N GLY A 120 -9.47 -4.27 -4.01
CA GLY A 120 -9.75 -5.21 -5.09
C GLY A 120 -10.83 -4.75 -6.10
N THR A 121 -11.26 -3.49 -6.04
CA THR A 121 -12.20 -2.92 -7.04
C THR A 121 -11.60 -2.97 -8.45
N TYR A 122 -10.28 -2.83 -8.56
CA TYR A 122 -9.56 -2.79 -9.82
C TYR A 122 -8.72 -4.05 -10.05
N ALA A 123 -9.33 -5.23 -9.96
CA ALA A 123 -8.65 -6.52 -10.19
C ALA A 123 -7.96 -6.67 -11.56
N GLN A 124 -8.27 -5.81 -12.55
CA GLN A 124 -7.55 -5.76 -13.83
C GLN A 124 -6.18 -5.06 -13.74
N GLY A 125 -5.91 -4.36 -12.65
CA GLY A 125 -4.63 -3.74 -12.32
C GLY A 125 -3.63 -4.69 -11.66
N ILE A 126 -4.02 -5.95 -11.45
CA ILE A 126 -3.22 -6.98 -10.79
C ILE A 126 -1.87 -7.21 -11.48
N ASP A 127 -0.82 -7.39 -10.67
CA ASP A 127 0.48 -7.83 -11.15
C ASP A 127 0.52 -9.36 -11.41
N ARG A 128 1.66 -9.88 -11.86
CA ARG A 128 1.83 -11.32 -12.14
C ARG A 128 1.87 -12.21 -10.89
N TRP A 129 2.03 -11.63 -9.70
CA TRP A 129 2.06 -12.35 -8.42
C TRP A 129 0.74 -12.28 -7.68
N GLY A 130 -0.22 -11.52 -8.20
CA GLY A 130 -1.57 -11.42 -7.69
C GLY A 130 -1.82 -10.21 -6.81
N VAL A 131 -0.88 -9.26 -6.73
CA VAL A 131 -1.02 -8.03 -5.94
C VAL A 131 -1.84 -7.01 -6.74
N GLU A 132 -2.86 -6.46 -6.10
CA GLU A 132 -3.82 -5.49 -6.65
C GLU A 132 -3.59 -4.12 -5.99
N ASP A 133 -4.19 -3.06 -6.58
CA ASP A 133 -4.22 -1.69 -6.04
C ASP A 133 -2.86 -1.01 -5.77
N LEU A 134 -1.75 -1.57 -6.26
CA LEU A 134 -0.39 -0.96 -6.26
C LEU A 134 -0.30 0.43 -6.92
N VAL A 135 -1.33 0.84 -7.66
CA VAL A 135 -1.43 2.17 -8.28
C VAL A 135 -2.75 2.81 -7.85
N GLY A 136 -2.66 3.93 -7.12
CA GLY A 136 -3.81 4.71 -6.69
C GLY A 136 -4.32 4.34 -5.29
N ASN A 137 -5.57 4.68 -5.02
CA ASN A 137 -6.29 4.47 -3.76
C ASN A 137 -5.69 5.24 -2.56
N VAL A 138 -4.62 4.74 -1.95
CA VAL A 138 -3.90 5.39 -0.84
C VAL A 138 -2.40 5.30 -1.02
N TRP A 139 -1.66 6.21 -0.39
CA TRP A 139 -0.21 6.09 -0.29
C TRP A 139 0.15 4.97 0.70
N GLU A 140 1.05 4.09 0.28
CA GLU A 140 1.54 2.98 1.10
C GLU A 140 2.88 3.33 1.77
N TRP A 141 2.97 3.12 3.08
CA TRP A 141 4.21 3.33 3.83
C TRP A 141 5.24 2.24 3.52
N THR A 142 6.47 2.64 3.17
CA THR A 142 7.61 1.73 3.03
C THR A 142 8.58 1.89 4.21
N SER A 143 9.33 0.84 4.55
CA SER A 143 10.33 0.89 5.62
C SER A 143 11.61 1.63 5.24
N SER A 144 11.70 2.11 3.99
CA SER A 144 12.89 2.79 3.48
C SER A 144 12.79 4.28 3.79
N LYS A 145 13.87 4.86 4.31
CA LYS A 145 13.93 6.32 4.44
C LYS A 145 13.82 6.91 3.04
N ALA A 146 12.86 7.82 2.82
CA ALA A 146 12.71 8.56 1.58
C ALA A 146 14.07 9.06 1.09
N SER A 147 14.64 8.37 0.10
CA SER A 147 15.91 8.76 -0.47
C SER A 147 15.55 9.68 -1.62
N LEU A 148 15.75 10.99 -1.43
CA LEU A 148 15.81 11.90 -2.57
C LEU A 148 17.00 11.43 -3.41
N TYR A 149 16.71 10.77 -4.54
CA TYR A 149 17.74 10.29 -5.46
C TYR A 149 18.75 11.41 -5.74
N LYS A 150 20.03 11.16 -5.40
CA LYS A 150 21.15 12.07 -5.66
C LYS A 150 21.28 12.25 -7.18
N GLY A 151 20.65 13.29 -7.73
CA GLY A 151 20.61 13.51 -9.18
C GLY A 151 19.66 14.60 -9.68
N ASN A 152 18.62 14.99 -8.94
CA ASN A 152 17.77 16.11 -9.35
C ASN A 152 18.46 17.44 -8.99
N ARG A 153 19.09 18.07 -9.99
CA ARG A 153 19.35 19.51 -9.95
C ARG A 153 18.00 20.22 -9.94
N ILE A 154 17.75 20.96 -8.88
CA ILE A 154 16.66 21.93 -8.83
C ILE A 154 16.99 22.98 -9.89
N GLY A 155 16.17 23.05 -10.95
CA GLY A 155 16.22 24.16 -11.88
C GLY A 155 15.89 25.44 -11.12
N SER A 156 16.79 26.40 -11.19
CA SER A 156 16.67 27.79 -10.74
C SER A 156 15.49 28.51 -11.36
#